data_AF-A0A2T3A492-F1
#
_entry.id   AF-A0A2T3A492-F1
#
_cell.length_a   1.000
_cell.length_b   1.000
_cell.length_c   1.000
_cell.angle_alpha   90.00
_cell.angle_beta   90.00
_cell.angle_gamma   90.00
#
_symmetry.space_group_name_H-M   'P 1'
#
loop_
_entity.id
_entity.type
_entity.pdbx_description
1 polymer ?
#
loop_
_entity_poly.entity_id
_entity_poly.type
_entity_poly.pdbx_seq_one_letter_code
_entity_poly.pdbx_strand_id
1 'polypeptide(L)'
;MAGNQAVAANSVVGPHANLAITTHGSDWYFTVCSIMGVTTIGIMIWALKKPQTHRLFHYITALITAVACIAYWCMACDLGQTPIQAEFVRRGITRAAGTREIFYVRYIDWFVTTPLLLLDLLLTAGVPWPTILVTLVADEIMIVTGLVGALTQTRYKWGFWTFGMAAFFFVVYELLVDARRHANALGGPIKSTFMRCGVLTIFLWFLYPIAWGVSEGGNVIHPDSEAVFYGILDVLAKPVFSILLLLGHRNIDPAMLGLRIREPTGYQEKGAAAPTYGAGVNNGVNNGVNNGVHDGVNNGVNNGVNNGVHNGVNNGVNNGAYTGTTGTHTA
;
A
#
# COMPACT_ATOMS: atom_id res chain seq x y z
N MET A 1 -2.98 18.16 -43.96
CA MET A 1 -3.44 18.94 -42.80
C MET A 1 -2.47 18.69 -41.67
N ALA A 2 -1.91 19.73 -41.05
CA ALA A 2 -1.03 19.59 -39.89
C ALA A 2 -1.84 19.79 -38.60
N GLY A 3 -1.57 19.00 -37.56
CA GLY A 3 -2.28 19.03 -36.27
C GLY A 3 -2.99 17.72 -35.94
N ASN A 4 -3.52 17.61 -34.71
CA ASN A 4 -4.27 16.45 -34.26
C ASN A 4 -5.57 16.27 -35.08
N GLN A 5 -5.71 15.11 -35.71
CA GLN A 5 -6.88 14.74 -36.52
C GLN A 5 -7.67 13.58 -35.92
N ALA A 6 -7.38 13.17 -34.67
CA ALA A 6 -7.92 11.93 -34.11
C ALA A 6 -9.45 11.91 -34.04
N VAL A 7 -10.07 12.96 -33.50
CA VAL A 7 -11.55 13.07 -33.42
C VAL A 7 -12.17 13.04 -34.81
N ALA A 8 -11.58 13.75 -35.79
CA ALA A 8 -12.09 13.76 -37.15
C ALA A 8 -11.92 12.40 -37.84
N ALA A 9 -10.76 11.76 -37.68
CA ALA A 9 -10.44 10.47 -38.27
C ALA A 9 -11.32 9.33 -37.72
N ASN A 10 -11.67 9.40 -36.42
CA ASN A 10 -12.50 8.39 -35.77
C ASN A 10 -13.98 8.75 -35.67
N SER A 11 -14.42 9.88 -36.22
CA SER A 11 -15.83 10.31 -36.24
C SER A 11 -16.80 9.35 -36.96
N VAL A 12 -16.26 8.39 -37.72
CA VAL A 12 -17.01 7.35 -38.43
C VAL A 12 -17.00 6.00 -37.70
N VAL A 13 -16.31 5.91 -36.56
CA VAL A 13 -16.06 4.66 -35.84
C VAL A 13 -16.98 4.56 -34.63
N GLY A 14 -18.01 3.74 -34.75
CA GLY A 14 -18.95 3.49 -33.67
C GLY A 14 -19.92 4.65 -33.41
N PRO A 15 -20.78 4.53 -32.38
CA PRO A 15 -21.76 5.57 -32.07
C PRO A 15 -21.09 6.73 -31.31
N HIS A 16 -21.41 7.98 -31.70
CA HIS A 16 -20.91 9.19 -31.06
C HIS A 16 -22.02 9.95 -30.33
N ALA A 17 -21.64 10.68 -29.28
CA ALA A 17 -22.56 11.47 -28.50
C ALA A 17 -22.82 12.84 -29.14
N ASN A 18 -23.96 13.45 -28.83
CA ASN A 18 -24.22 14.85 -29.20
C ASN A 18 -23.33 15.83 -28.42
N LEU A 19 -23.00 15.46 -27.18
CA LEU A 19 -22.09 16.18 -26.30
C LEU A 19 -20.83 15.32 -26.11
N ALA A 20 -19.80 15.59 -26.90
CA ALA A 20 -18.53 14.87 -26.94
C ALA A 20 -17.33 15.83 -26.78
N ILE A 21 -16.13 15.28 -26.62
CA ILE A 21 -14.90 16.07 -26.63
C ILE A 21 -14.68 16.77 -27.98
N THR A 22 -13.89 17.83 -27.93
CA THR A 22 -13.36 18.49 -29.13
C THR A 22 -11.89 18.10 -29.34
N THR A 23 -11.28 18.62 -30.42
CA THR A 23 -9.83 18.49 -30.63
C THR A 23 -9.02 18.99 -29.44
N HIS A 24 -9.51 19.97 -28.67
CA HIS A 24 -8.84 20.44 -27.46
C HIS A 24 -8.82 19.40 -26.33
N GLY A 25 -9.92 18.68 -26.10
CA GLY A 25 -9.96 17.56 -25.15
C GLY A 25 -9.03 16.43 -25.58
N SER A 26 -9.01 16.12 -26.88
CA SER A 26 -8.10 15.12 -27.47
C SER A 26 -6.62 15.52 -27.34
N ASP A 27 -6.25 16.77 -27.61
CA ASP A 27 -4.87 17.29 -27.42
C ASP A 27 -4.41 17.18 -25.96
N TRP A 28 -5.32 17.48 -25.02
CA TRP A 28 -5.04 17.32 -23.60
C TRP A 28 -4.81 15.85 -23.23
N TYR A 29 -5.63 14.92 -23.75
CA TYR A 29 -5.41 13.49 -23.53
C TYR A 29 -4.08 13.00 -24.11
N PHE A 30 -3.66 13.47 -25.30
CA PHE A 30 -2.31 13.16 -25.83
C PHE A 30 -1.19 13.70 -24.94
N THR A 31 -1.39 14.88 -24.34
CA THR A 31 -0.45 15.45 -23.38
C THR A 31 -0.31 14.56 -22.15
N VAL A 32 -1.43 14.14 -21.55
CA VAL A 32 -1.42 13.23 -20.38
C VAL A 32 -0.81 11.87 -20.74
N CYS A 33 -1.17 11.30 -21.91
CA CYS A 33 -0.56 10.07 -22.43
C CYS A 33 0.97 10.19 -22.50
N SER A 34 1.49 11.30 -23.03
CA SER A 34 2.93 11.53 -23.13
C SER A 34 3.60 11.60 -21.75
N ILE A 35 2.99 12.27 -20.77
CA ILE A 35 3.48 12.32 -19.39
C ILE A 35 3.53 10.91 -18.77
N MET A 36 2.47 10.12 -18.94
CA MET A 36 2.38 8.74 -18.45
C MET A 36 3.44 7.84 -19.10
N GLY A 37 3.61 7.94 -20.42
CA GLY A 37 4.60 7.17 -21.18
C GLY A 37 6.03 7.50 -20.78
N VAL A 38 6.39 8.79 -20.70
CA VAL A 38 7.73 9.23 -20.25
C VAL A 38 8.00 8.77 -18.82
N THR A 39 7.01 8.88 -17.94
CA THR A 39 7.15 8.42 -16.54
C THR A 39 7.39 6.91 -16.48
N THR A 40 6.64 6.13 -17.25
CA THR A 40 6.79 4.67 -17.33
C THR A 40 8.21 4.30 -17.75
N ILE A 41 8.70 4.89 -18.84
CA ILE A 41 10.06 4.65 -19.36
C ILE A 41 11.10 5.05 -18.32
N GLY A 42 10.94 6.22 -17.70
CA GLY A 42 11.83 6.72 -16.65
C GLY A 42 11.92 5.79 -15.44
N ILE A 43 10.79 5.32 -14.93
CA ILE A 43 10.73 4.36 -13.80
C ILE A 43 11.37 3.03 -14.19
N MET A 44 11.11 2.52 -15.40
CA MET A 44 11.73 1.27 -15.86
C MET A 44 13.25 1.39 -16.00
N ILE A 45 13.76 2.50 -16.55
CA ILE A 45 15.21 2.78 -16.59
C ILE A 45 15.79 2.85 -15.17
N TRP A 46 15.07 3.45 -14.22
CA TRP A 46 15.49 3.48 -12.82
C TRP A 46 15.52 2.07 -12.22
N ALA A 47 14.51 1.23 -12.49
CA ALA A 47 14.43 -0.14 -12.02
C ALA A 47 15.63 -1.00 -12.46
N LEU A 48 16.12 -0.80 -13.69
CA LEU A 48 17.30 -1.50 -14.22
C LEU A 48 18.56 -1.27 -13.38
N LYS A 49 18.65 -0.14 -12.67
CA LYS A 49 19.78 0.20 -11.78
C LYS A 49 19.66 -0.40 -10.38
N LYS A 50 18.58 -1.15 -10.08
CA LYS A 50 18.34 -1.78 -8.77
C LYS A 50 18.49 -3.31 -8.84
N PRO A 51 18.90 -3.99 -7.76
CA PRO A 51 18.82 -5.45 -7.67
C PRO A 51 17.37 -5.95 -7.86
N GLN A 52 17.17 -7.17 -8.34
CA GLN A 52 15.83 -7.68 -8.67
C GLN A 52 14.87 -7.67 -7.47
N THR A 53 15.37 -8.01 -6.28
CA THR A 53 14.64 -7.97 -5.00
C THR A 53 14.09 -6.59 -4.62
N HIS A 54 14.64 -5.50 -5.16
CA HIS A 54 14.26 -4.12 -4.83
C HIS A 54 13.36 -3.47 -5.89
N ARG A 55 12.95 -4.20 -6.93
CA ARG A 55 12.21 -3.64 -8.08
C ARG A 55 10.70 -3.67 -7.93
N LEU A 56 10.14 -4.33 -6.90
CA LEU A 56 8.70 -4.50 -6.74
C LEU A 56 7.90 -3.19 -6.92
N PHE A 57 8.19 -2.18 -6.11
CA PHE A 57 7.53 -0.88 -6.19
C PHE A 57 7.79 -0.16 -7.52
N HIS A 58 8.93 -0.39 -8.18
CA HIS A 58 9.18 0.17 -9.52
C HIS A 58 8.30 -0.49 -10.58
N TYR A 59 8.08 -1.80 -10.48
CA TYR A 59 7.22 -2.52 -11.42
C TYR A 59 5.75 -2.18 -11.22
N ILE A 60 5.28 -2.08 -9.97
CA ILE A 60 3.90 -1.67 -9.68
C ILE A 60 3.66 -0.24 -10.20
N THR A 61 4.50 0.72 -9.82
CA THR A 61 4.37 2.11 -10.27
C THR A 61 4.52 2.29 -11.78
N ALA A 62 5.41 1.54 -12.44
CA ALA A 62 5.52 1.54 -13.90
C ALA A 62 4.28 0.96 -14.57
N LEU A 63 3.70 -0.11 -14.01
CA LEU A 63 2.46 -0.70 -14.53
C LEU A 63 1.29 0.27 -14.43
N ILE A 64 1.19 1.00 -13.31
CA ILE A 64 0.19 2.06 -13.11
C ILE A 64 0.27 3.10 -14.24
N THR A 65 1.46 3.64 -14.50
CA THR A 65 1.62 4.67 -15.54
C THR A 65 1.54 4.09 -16.96
N ALA A 66 1.90 2.82 -17.17
CA ALA A 66 1.81 2.17 -18.47
C ALA A 66 0.35 1.95 -18.90
N VAL A 67 -0.47 1.43 -17.98
CA VAL A 67 -1.91 1.22 -18.23
C VAL A 67 -2.61 2.56 -18.48
N ALA A 68 -2.32 3.57 -17.65
CA ALA A 68 -2.84 4.91 -17.85
C ALA A 68 -2.40 5.50 -19.20
N CYS A 69 -1.14 5.31 -19.63
CA CYS A 69 -0.65 5.75 -20.94
C CYS A 69 -1.52 5.19 -22.09
N ILE A 70 -1.84 3.90 -22.05
CA ILE A 70 -2.66 3.23 -23.06
C ILE A 70 -4.10 3.76 -23.03
N ALA A 71 -4.69 3.90 -21.85
CA ALA A 71 -6.04 4.42 -21.71
C ALA A 71 -6.16 5.88 -22.19
N TYR A 72 -5.20 6.74 -21.83
CA TYR A 72 -5.15 8.12 -22.31
C TYR A 72 -4.90 8.21 -23.81
N TRP A 73 -4.10 7.31 -24.38
CA TRP A 73 -3.97 7.20 -25.84
C TRP A 73 -5.30 6.82 -26.49
N CYS A 74 -6.04 5.86 -25.93
CA CYS A 74 -7.36 5.46 -26.40
C CYS A 74 -8.37 6.63 -26.37
N MET A 75 -8.45 7.34 -25.25
CA MET A 75 -9.32 8.53 -25.11
C MET A 75 -8.87 9.68 -26.03
N ALA A 76 -7.56 9.90 -26.20
CA ALA A 76 -7.04 10.90 -27.14
C ALA A 76 -7.43 10.58 -28.58
N CYS A 77 -7.47 9.29 -28.92
CA CYS A 77 -7.96 8.80 -30.21
C CYS A 77 -9.48 8.90 -30.38
N ASP A 78 -10.23 9.41 -29.40
CA ASP A 78 -11.71 9.40 -29.39
C ASP A 78 -12.30 7.98 -29.42
N LEU A 79 -11.59 7.02 -28.80
CA LEU A 79 -11.98 5.62 -28.72
C LEU A 79 -12.27 5.22 -27.26
N GLY A 80 -12.93 4.08 -27.08
CA GLY A 80 -13.26 3.57 -25.73
C GLY A 80 -14.35 4.40 -25.04
N GLN A 81 -15.24 5.01 -25.83
CA GLN A 81 -16.39 5.79 -25.38
C GLN A 81 -17.72 5.18 -25.84
N THR A 82 -18.79 5.55 -25.16
CA THR A 82 -20.16 5.26 -25.61
C THR A 82 -21.10 6.43 -25.32
N PRO A 83 -22.08 6.73 -26.20
CA PRO A 83 -23.07 7.76 -25.94
C PRO A 83 -24.16 7.27 -24.98
N ILE A 84 -24.40 8.02 -23.92
CA ILE A 84 -25.43 7.75 -22.90
C ILE A 84 -26.41 8.91 -22.86
N GLN A 85 -27.72 8.62 -22.88
CA GLN A 85 -28.75 9.64 -22.74
C GLN A 85 -28.55 10.41 -21.43
N ALA A 86 -28.37 11.73 -21.51
CA ALA A 86 -28.14 12.52 -20.31
C ALA A 86 -29.43 12.66 -19.50
N GLU A 87 -29.36 12.38 -18.20
CA GLU A 87 -30.48 12.57 -17.27
C GLU A 87 -30.84 14.05 -17.15
N PHE A 88 -29.82 14.91 -17.01
CA PHE A 88 -29.97 16.35 -16.82
C PHE A 88 -29.58 17.10 -18.08
N VAL A 89 -30.59 17.61 -18.81
CA VAL A 89 -30.37 18.54 -19.92
C VAL A 89 -30.27 19.96 -19.35
N ARG A 90 -29.11 20.61 -19.52
CA ARG A 90 -28.86 21.93 -18.92
C ARG A 90 -28.85 23.04 -19.96
N ARG A 91 -29.27 24.24 -19.54
CA ARG A 91 -29.02 25.47 -20.30
C ARG A 91 -27.57 25.91 -20.06
N GLY A 92 -26.84 26.25 -21.11
CA GLY A 92 -25.43 26.66 -21.08
C GLY A 92 -24.51 25.84 -22.00
N ILE A 93 -23.32 25.52 -21.51
CA ILE A 93 -22.25 24.85 -22.24
C ILE A 93 -22.60 23.39 -22.59
N THR A 94 -23.49 22.75 -21.82
CA THR A 94 -23.96 21.37 -22.04
C THR A 94 -25.37 21.29 -22.68
N ARG A 95 -25.79 22.32 -23.45
CA ARG A 95 -27.13 22.43 -24.08
C ARG A 95 -27.51 21.31 -25.05
N ALA A 96 -26.53 20.61 -25.63
CA ALA A 96 -26.75 19.63 -26.70
C ALA A 96 -27.11 18.22 -26.22
N ALA A 97 -27.33 18.02 -24.92
CA ALA A 97 -27.19 16.71 -24.27
C ALA A 97 -28.34 15.72 -24.51
N GLY A 98 -28.76 15.47 -25.75
CA GLY A 98 -29.42 14.21 -26.09
C GLY A 98 -28.56 13.08 -25.52
N THR A 99 -27.43 12.79 -26.13
CA THR A 99 -26.43 11.88 -25.56
C THR A 99 -25.19 12.63 -25.08
N ARG A 100 -24.64 12.19 -23.94
CA ARG A 100 -23.32 12.57 -23.41
C ARG A 100 -22.33 11.43 -23.69
N GLU A 101 -21.13 11.79 -24.10
CA GLU A 101 -20.01 10.87 -24.25
C GLU A 101 -19.50 10.39 -22.89
N ILE A 102 -19.40 9.07 -22.73
CA ILE A 102 -18.86 8.44 -21.53
C ILE A 102 -17.66 7.58 -21.92
N PHE A 103 -16.46 8.00 -21.51
CA PHE A 103 -15.23 7.22 -21.68
C PHE A 103 -15.15 6.07 -20.68
N TYR A 104 -15.81 4.96 -20.99
CA TYR A 104 -15.77 3.76 -20.14
C TYR A 104 -14.35 3.20 -19.99
N VAL A 105 -13.44 3.46 -20.95
CA VAL A 105 -12.03 3.07 -20.87
C VAL A 105 -11.30 3.68 -19.67
N ARG A 106 -11.76 4.84 -19.17
CA ARG A 106 -11.25 5.45 -17.93
C ARG A 106 -11.45 4.53 -16.72
N TYR A 107 -12.60 3.87 -16.65
CA TYR A 107 -12.89 2.92 -15.57
C TYR A 107 -12.11 1.63 -15.75
N ILE A 108 -11.75 1.24 -16.98
CA ILE A 108 -10.86 0.10 -17.22
C ILE A 108 -9.43 0.43 -16.75
N ASP A 109 -8.94 1.66 -16.97
CA ASP A 109 -7.70 2.14 -16.35
C ASP A 109 -7.80 2.00 -14.84
N TRP A 110 -8.81 2.61 -14.22
CA TRP A 110 -8.93 2.62 -12.77
C TRP A 110 -9.09 1.22 -12.17
N PHE A 111 -9.87 0.34 -12.80
CA PHE A 111 -10.00 -1.06 -12.40
C PHE A 111 -8.64 -1.76 -12.26
N VAL A 112 -7.64 -1.38 -13.06
CA VAL A 112 -6.29 -1.93 -12.94
C VAL A 112 -5.42 -1.07 -12.02
N THR A 113 -5.51 0.26 -12.10
CA THR A 113 -4.53 1.15 -11.47
C THR A 113 -4.85 1.56 -10.04
N THR A 114 -6.13 1.67 -9.64
CA THR A 114 -6.48 2.00 -8.25
C THR A 114 -6.14 0.88 -7.27
N PRO A 115 -6.32 -0.42 -7.59
CA PRO A 115 -5.86 -1.48 -6.71
C PRO A 115 -4.33 -1.52 -6.60
N LEU A 116 -3.60 -1.20 -7.69
CA LEU A 116 -2.14 -1.12 -7.67
C LEU A 116 -1.63 0.06 -6.83
N LEU A 117 -2.30 1.22 -6.89
CA LEU A 117 -1.99 2.37 -6.03
C LEU A 117 -2.19 2.04 -4.55
N LEU A 118 -3.29 1.34 -4.22
CA LEU A 118 -3.54 0.85 -2.86
C LEU A 118 -2.53 -0.20 -2.45
N LEU A 119 -2.20 -1.13 -3.33
CA LEU A 119 -1.19 -2.15 -3.07
C LEU A 119 0.16 -1.51 -2.71
N ASP A 120 0.61 -0.51 -3.46
CA ASP A 120 1.82 0.27 -3.15
C ASP A 120 1.75 0.85 -1.72
N LEU A 121 0.66 1.52 -1.35
CA LEU A 121 0.50 2.11 -0.02
C LEU A 121 0.45 1.08 1.10
N LEU A 122 -0.33 0.01 0.93
CA LEU A 122 -0.57 -0.98 1.97
C LEU A 122 0.65 -1.89 2.18
N LEU A 123 1.37 -2.23 1.10
CA LEU A 123 2.67 -2.90 1.21
C LEU A 123 3.69 -1.99 1.89
N THR A 124 3.70 -0.69 1.57
CA THR A 124 4.56 0.29 2.26
C THR A 124 4.25 0.32 3.76
N ALA A 125 2.97 0.28 4.14
CA ALA A 125 2.56 0.27 5.55
C ALA A 125 2.80 -1.08 6.25
N GLY A 126 3.17 -2.15 5.53
CA GLY A 126 3.33 -3.49 6.09
C GLY A 126 2.02 -4.12 6.55
N VAL A 127 0.90 -3.79 5.87
CA VAL A 127 -0.42 -4.31 6.19
C VAL A 127 -0.52 -5.81 5.84
N PRO A 128 -1.15 -6.66 6.66
CA PRO A 128 -1.34 -8.07 6.36
C PRO A 128 -2.11 -8.31 5.05
N TRP A 129 -1.70 -9.32 4.28
CA TRP A 129 -2.32 -9.64 2.97
C TRP A 129 -3.86 -9.82 2.99
N PRO A 130 -4.51 -10.38 4.04
CA PRO A 130 -5.97 -10.50 4.04
C PRO A 130 -6.65 -9.12 4.06
N THR A 131 -6.13 -8.19 4.85
CA THR A 131 -6.63 -6.80 4.91
C THR A 131 -6.38 -6.09 3.59
N ILE A 132 -5.22 -6.31 2.96
CA ILE A 132 -4.95 -5.81 1.60
C ILE A 132 -6.03 -6.29 0.65
N LEU A 133 -6.30 -7.59 0.57
CA LEU A 133 -7.28 -8.14 -0.36
C LEU A 133 -8.69 -7.56 -0.16
N VAL A 134 -9.17 -7.45 1.09
CA VAL A 134 -10.48 -6.86 1.36
C VAL A 134 -10.53 -5.40 0.93
N THR A 135 -9.45 -4.65 1.16
CA THR A 135 -9.32 -3.26 0.71
C THR A 135 -9.36 -3.15 -0.82
N LEU A 136 -8.66 -4.04 -1.53
CA LEU A 136 -8.69 -4.06 -2.99
C LEU A 136 -10.08 -4.43 -3.52
N VAL A 137 -10.78 -5.39 -2.92
CA VAL A 137 -12.16 -5.72 -3.33
C VAL A 137 -13.11 -4.55 -3.10
N ALA A 138 -12.96 -3.80 -2.01
CA ALA A 138 -13.75 -2.59 -1.79
C ALA A 138 -13.46 -1.52 -2.85
N ASP A 139 -12.19 -1.34 -3.23
CA ASP A 139 -11.79 -0.46 -4.33
C ASP A 139 -12.43 -0.89 -5.67
N GLU A 140 -12.48 -2.18 -5.97
CA GLU A 140 -13.15 -2.67 -7.18
C GLU A 140 -14.66 -2.42 -7.16
N ILE A 141 -15.31 -2.59 -6.01
CA ILE A 141 -16.73 -2.24 -5.85
C ILE A 141 -16.93 -0.75 -6.16
N MET A 142 -16.04 0.12 -5.67
CA MET A 142 -16.08 1.56 -5.95
C MET A 142 -15.96 1.84 -7.45
N ILE A 143 -15.00 1.26 -8.16
CA ILE A 143 -14.80 1.51 -9.60
C ILE A 143 -15.94 0.93 -10.45
N VAL A 144 -16.35 -0.31 -10.19
CA VAL A 144 -17.40 -0.99 -10.96
C VAL A 144 -18.74 -0.28 -10.79
N THR A 145 -19.10 0.11 -9.56
CA THR A 145 -20.35 0.88 -9.33
C THR A 145 -20.28 2.26 -9.98
N GLY A 146 -19.13 2.94 -9.96
CA GLY A 146 -18.92 4.19 -10.68
C GLY A 146 -19.17 4.05 -12.19
N LEU A 147 -18.64 3.00 -12.82
CA LEU A 147 -18.85 2.70 -14.24
C LEU A 147 -20.32 2.42 -14.54
N VAL A 148 -20.96 1.53 -13.77
CA VAL A 148 -22.38 1.19 -13.96
C VAL A 148 -23.26 2.44 -13.78
N GLY A 149 -22.93 3.30 -12.82
CA GLY A 149 -23.57 4.60 -12.64
C GLY A 149 -23.42 5.51 -13.87
N ALA A 150 -22.22 5.61 -14.45
CA ALA A 150 -21.96 6.44 -15.63
C ALA A 150 -22.75 5.98 -16.86
N LEU A 151 -22.96 4.67 -17.00
CA LEU A 151 -23.74 4.06 -18.08
C LEU A 151 -25.25 4.08 -17.82
N THR A 152 -25.69 4.42 -16.60
CA THR A 152 -27.11 4.47 -16.25
C THR A 152 -27.74 5.79 -16.68
N GLN A 153 -28.81 5.71 -17.47
CA GLN A 153 -29.53 6.88 -18.04
C GLN A 153 -30.55 7.52 -17.08
N THR A 154 -30.94 6.78 -16.04
CA THR A 154 -32.00 7.20 -15.09
C THR A 154 -31.41 7.67 -13.77
N ARG A 155 -32.25 8.25 -12.92
CA ARG A 155 -31.92 8.64 -11.53
C ARG A 155 -31.28 7.53 -10.68
N TYR A 156 -31.41 6.25 -11.08
CA TYR A 156 -30.79 5.14 -10.38
C TYR A 156 -29.25 5.20 -10.39
N LYS A 157 -28.63 6.00 -11.28
CA LYS A 157 -27.18 6.26 -11.27
C LYS A 157 -26.66 6.73 -9.91
N TRP A 158 -27.46 7.51 -9.17
CA TRP A 158 -27.10 8.01 -7.84
C TRP A 158 -27.12 6.92 -6.77
N GLY A 159 -27.87 5.84 -6.99
CA GLY A 159 -27.79 4.64 -6.16
C GLY A 159 -26.42 3.97 -6.28
N PHE A 160 -25.94 3.78 -7.51
CA PHE A 160 -24.59 3.26 -7.77
C PHE A 160 -23.51 4.18 -7.23
N TRP A 161 -23.64 5.50 -7.42
CA TRP A 161 -22.74 6.47 -6.81
C TRP A 161 -22.70 6.34 -5.28
N THR A 162 -23.85 6.14 -4.63
CA THR A 162 -23.93 5.97 -3.17
C THR A 162 -23.22 4.68 -2.71
N PHE A 163 -23.41 3.57 -3.42
CA PHE A 163 -22.68 2.32 -3.13
C PHE A 163 -21.17 2.49 -3.33
N GLY A 164 -20.76 3.18 -4.39
CA GLY A 164 -19.36 3.51 -4.64
C GLY A 164 -18.76 4.39 -3.54
N MET A 165 -19.51 5.39 -3.05
CA MET A 165 -19.09 6.23 -1.93
C MET A 165 -18.98 5.45 -0.61
N ALA A 166 -19.86 4.50 -0.35
CA ALA A 166 -19.75 3.64 0.83
C ALA A 166 -18.47 2.79 0.79
N ALA A 167 -18.15 2.20 -0.37
CA ALA A 167 -16.92 1.47 -0.59
C ALA A 167 -15.67 2.38 -0.50
N PHE A 168 -15.74 3.59 -1.07
CA PHE A 168 -14.69 4.60 -0.94
C PHE A 168 -14.42 4.98 0.52
N PHE A 169 -15.46 5.20 1.32
CA PHE A 169 -15.28 5.51 2.74
C PHE A 169 -14.66 4.36 3.54
N PHE A 170 -14.93 3.11 3.15
CA PHE A 170 -14.22 1.96 3.70
C PHE A 170 -12.72 2.01 3.36
N VAL A 171 -12.36 2.26 2.10
CA VAL A 171 -10.94 2.43 1.70
C VAL A 171 -10.27 3.59 2.46
N VAL A 172 -10.97 4.72 2.63
CA VAL A 172 -10.47 5.86 3.42
C VAL A 172 -10.25 5.48 4.88
N TYR A 173 -11.17 4.70 5.48
CA TYR A 173 -11.00 4.19 6.84
C TYR A 173 -9.75 3.30 6.95
N GLU A 174 -9.58 2.36 6.02
CA GLU A 174 -8.40 1.48 5.98
C GLU A 174 -7.10 2.29 5.91
N LEU A 175 -7.02 3.30 5.05
CA LEU A 175 -5.84 4.14 4.91
C LEU A 175 -5.59 5.05 6.14
N LEU A 176 -6.62 5.68 6.69
CA LEU A 176 -6.48 6.65 7.78
C LEU A 176 -6.28 6.00 9.15
N VAL A 177 -6.85 4.82 9.36
CA VAL A 177 -6.91 4.16 10.66
C VAL A 177 -6.00 2.94 10.69
N ASP A 178 -6.28 1.93 9.88
CA ASP A 178 -5.60 0.63 10.02
C ASP A 178 -4.18 0.66 9.47
N ALA A 179 -4.01 1.01 8.19
CA ALA A 179 -2.70 1.13 7.56
C ALA A 179 -1.81 2.15 8.28
N ARG A 180 -2.39 3.24 8.78
CA ARG A 180 -1.67 4.22 9.59
C ARG A 180 -1.14 3.66 10.90
N ARG A 181 -1.88 2.77 11.59
CA ARG A 181 -1.39 2.09 12.80
C ARG A 181 -0.19 1.20 12.49
N HIS A 182 -0.26 0.43 11.40
CA HIS A 182 0.83 -0.43 10.94
C HIS A 182 2.09 0.40 10.59
N ALA A 183 1.93 1.44 9.77
CA ALA A 183 3.03 2.34 9.42
C ALA A 183 3.63 3.04 10.65
N ASN A 184 2.81 3.42 11.64
CA ASN A 184 3.30 4.01 12.89
C ASN A 184 4.11 3.02 13.73
N ALA A 185 3.75 1.73 13.74
CA ALA A 185 4.47 0.69 14.45
C ALA A 185 5.86 0.42 13.83
N LEU A 186 5.97 0.50 12.49
CA LEU A 186 7.25 0.38 11.77
C LEU A 186 8.13 1.63 11.93
N GLY A 187 7.51 2.82 12.00
CA GLY A 187 8.21 4.08 12.25
C GLY A 187 9.15 4.53 11.13
N GLY A 188 10.01 5.50 11.45
CA GLY A 188 11.10 5.93 10.58
C GLY A 188 10.69 6.37 9.15
N PRO A 189 11.52 6.06 8.13
CA PRO A 189 11.24 6.38 6.73
C PRO A 189 9.95 5.74 6.21
N ILE A 190 9.58 4.55 6.69
CA ILE A 190 8.36 3.83 6.27
C ILE A 190 7.12 4.66 6.60
N LYS A 191 7.00 5.07 7.87
CA LYS A 191 5.93 5.97 8.33
C LYS A 191 5.88 7.23 7.50
N SER A 192 7.03 7.90 7.29
CA SER A 192 7.06 9.17 6.56
C SER A 192 6.63 9.00 5.10
N THR A 193 7.04 7.91 4.44
CA THR A 193 6.68 7.63 3.04
C THR A 193 5.19 7.33 2.93
N PHE A 194 4.66 6.45 3.78
CA PHE A 194 3.22 6.15 3.83
C PHE A 194 2.39 7.41 4.08
N MET A 195 2.76 8.25 5.06
CA MET A 195 1.98 9.45 5.38
C MET A 195 1.97 10.46 4.23
N ARG A 196 3.10 10.68 3.55
CA ARG A 196 3.18 11.64 2.42
C ARG A 196 2.33 11.16 1.24
N CYS A 197 2.51 9.90 0.84
CA CYS A 197 1.77 9.32 -0.28
C CYS A 197 0.29 9.14 0.06
N GLY A 198 -0.04 8.66 1.26
CA GLY A 198 -1.42 8.44 1.70
C GLY A 198 -2.24 9.73 1.81
N VAL A 199 -1.65 10.83 2.31
CA VAL A 199 -2.32 12.14 2.34
C VAL A 199 -2.60 12.64 0.93
N LEU A 200 -1.62 12.53 0.02
CA LEU A 200 -1.81 12.89 -1.39
C LEU A 200 -2.94 12.08 -2.02
N THR A 201 -2.93 10.77 -1.86
CA THR A 201 -3.94 9.85 -2.40
C THR A 201 -5.33 10.21 -1.89
N ILE A 202 -5.52 10.30 -0.58
CA ILE A 202 -6.84 10.59 0.01
C ILE A 202 -7.35 11.94 -0.48
N PHE A 203 -6.53 12.99 -0.43
CA PHE A 203 -6.93 14.32 -0.88
C PHE A 203 -7.40 14.31 -2.34
N LEU A 204 -6.62 13.71 -3.24
CA LEU A 204 -6.98 13.62 -4.66
C LEU A 204 -8.21 12.75 -4.87
N TRP A 205 -8.31 11.61 -4.20
CA TRP A 205 -9.40 10.64 -4.38
C TRP A 205 -10.76 11.21 -3.98
N PHE A 206 -10.83 12.14 -3.02
CA PHE A 206 -12.06 12.89 -2.74
C PHE A 206 -12.53 13.78 -3.89
N LEU A 207 -11.64 14.18 -4.80
CA LEU A 207 -11.99 15.01 -5.96
C LEU A 207 -12.58 14.20 -7.12
N TYR A 208 -12.27 12.91 -7.24
CA TYR A 208 -12.82 12.03 -8.29
C TYR A 208 -14.35 11.87 -8.22
N PRO A 209 -15.00 11.56 -7.07
CA PRO A 209 -16.46 11.47 -7.01
C PRO A 209 -17.15 12.84 -7.20
N ILE A 210 -16.45 13.94 -6.92
CA ILE A 210 -16.92 15.30 -7.24
C ILE A 210 -16.87 15.51 -8.76
N ALA A 211 -15.75 15.19 -9.40
CA ALA A 211 -15.59 15.22 -10.86
C ALA A 211 -16.68 14.38 -11.55
N TRP A 212 -16.96 13.19 -11.00
CA TRP A 212 -18.04 12.33 -11.46
C TRP A 212 -19.42 12.98 -11.33
N GLY A 213 -19.70 13.54 -10.15
CA GLY A 213 -20.97 14.20 -9.86
C GLY A 213 -21.25 15.39 -10.78
N VAL A 214 -20.23 16.15 -11.18
CA VAL A 214 -20.39 17.28 -12.10
C VAL A 214 -20.30 16.88 -13.58
N SER A 215 -19.83 15.68 -13.90
CA SER A 215 -19.62 15.20 -15.26
C SER A 215 -20.64 14.12 -15.64
N GLU A 216 -20.32 12.83 -15.49
CA GLU A 216 -21.15 11.67 -15.87
C GLU A 216 -22.50 11.64 -15.12
N GLY A 217 -22.49 12.04 -13.84
CA GLY A 217 -23.68 12.08 -12.99
C GLY A 217 -24.60 13.23 -13.35
N GLY A 218 -24.12 14.45 -13.12
CA GLY A 218 -24.92 15.67 -13.15
C GLY A 218 -24.90 16.43 -14.48
N ASN A 219 -24.05 16.07 -15.43
CA ASN A 219 -23.91 16.73 -16.73
C ASN A 219 -23.73 18.27 -16.65
N VAL A 220 -22.98 18.73 -15.65
CA VAL A 220 -22.74 20.16 -15.36
C VAL A 220 -21.63 20.72 -16.25
N ILE A 221 -20.52 19.98 -16.40
CA ILE A 221 -19.35 20.43 -17.16
C ILE A 221 -19.24 19.72 -18.52
N HIS A 222 -18.62 20.40 -19.49
CA HIS A 222 -18.38 19.86 -20.84
C HIS A 222 -17.41 18.66 -20.78
N PRO A 223 -17.51 17.67 -21.69
CA PRO A 223 -16.53 16.57 -21.77
C PRO A 223 -15.07 17.04 -21.85
N ASP A 224 -14.77 18.14 -22.54
CA ASP A 224 -13.41 18.74 -22.52
C ASP A 224 -12.99 19.20 -21.11
N SER A 225 -13.91 19.76 -20.32
CA SER A 225 -13.63 20.17 -18.94
C SER A 225 -13.47 18.96 -18.02
N GLU A 226 -14.25 17.90 -18.25
CA GLU A 226 -14.08 16.60 -17.60
C GLU A 226 -12.68 16.02 -17.90
N ALA A 227 -12.26 16.06 -19.17
CA ALA A 227 -10.95 15.60 -19.63
C ALA A 227 -9.81 16.31 -18.87
N VAL A 228 -9.90 17.63 -18.74
CA VAL A 228 -8.94 18.44 -17.97
C VAL A 228 -8.97 18.08 -16.49
N PHE A 229 -10.16 17.96 -15.90
CA PHE A 229 -10.31 17.69 -14.47
C PHE A 229 -9.69 16.33 -14.10
N TYR A 230 -10.14 15.23 -14.72
CA TYR A 230 -9.55 13.91 -14.45
C TYR A 230 -8.09 13.82 -14.88
N GLY A 231 -7.69 14.47 -15.98
CA GLY A 231 -6.31 14.48 -16.44
C GLY A 231 -5.34 15.09 -15.44
N ILE A 232 -5.71 16.21 -14.81
CA ILE A 232 -4.90 16.82 -13.74
C ILE A 232 -4.83 15.88 -12.53
N LEU A 233 -5.96 15.31 -12.13
CA LEU A 233 -6.01 14.38 -10.99
C LEU A 233 -5.11 13.16 -11.25
N ASP A 234 -5.18 12.57 -12.44
CA ASP A 234 -4.39 11.38 -12.79
C ASP A 234 -2.90 11.68 -12.90
N VAL A 235 -2.49 12.85 -13.43
CA VAL A 235 -1.06 13.24 -13.43
C VAL A 235 -0.51 13.32 -12.00
N LEU A 236 -1.32 13.83 -11.06
CA LEU A 236 -0.93 13.92 -9.65
C LEU A 236 -0.99 12.55 -8.93
N ALA A 237 -2.03 11.76 -9.20
CA ALA A 237 -2.30 10.49 -8.53
C ALA A 237 -1.45 9.33 -9.06
N LYS A 238 -0.90 9.43 -10.27
CA LYS A 238 -0.10 8.38 -10.91
C LYS A 238 1.38 8.82 -11.02
N PRO A 239 1.83 9.66 -11.97
CA PRO A 239 3.24 10.06 -12.06
C PRO A 239 3.82 10.69 -10.79
N VAL A 240 3.17 11.71 -10.23
CA VAL A 240 3.70 12.42 -9.06
C VAL A 240 3.71 11.51 -7.84
N PHE A 241 2.63 10.76 -7.62
CA PHE A 241 2.58 9.71 -6.60
C PHE A 241 3.72 8.68 -6.77
N SER A 242 3.90 8.12 -7.97
CA SER A 242 4.92 7.10 -8.25
C SER A 242 6.33 7.61 -7.94
N ILE A 243 6.66 8.83 -8.40
CA ILE A 243 7.96 9.44 -8.12
C ILE A 243 8.14 9.67 -6.61
N LEU A 244 7.11 10.21 -5.94
CA LEU A 244 7.13 10.46 -4.49
C LEU A 244 7.35 9.15 -3.70
N LEU A 245 6.64 8.09 -4.07
CA LEU A 245 6.74 6.76 -3.45
C LEU A 245 8.13 6.17 -3.62
N LEU A 246 8.67 6.16 -4.84
CA LEU A 246 10.00 5.60 -5.14
C LEU A 246 11.12 6.38 -4.46
N LEU A 247 11.01 7.71 -4.39
CA LEU A 247 11.94 8.54 -3.62
C LEU A 247 11.86 8.22 -2.12
N GLY A 248 10.68 7.93 -1.58
CA GLY A 248 10.50 7.48 -0.20
C GLY A 248 11.12 6.11 0.06
N HIS A 249 11.07 5.19 -0.91
CA HIS A 249 11.62 3.85 -0.82
C HIS A 249 13.12 3.74 -1.09
N ARG A 250 13.79 4.84 -1.47
CA ARG A 250 15.22 4.80 -1.86
C ARG A 250 16.15 4.19 -0.80
N ASN A 251 15.75 4.28 0.47
CA ASN A 251 16.50 3.80 1.65
C ASN A 251 15.68 2.78 2.48
N ILE A 252 14.63 2.18 1.92
CA ILE A 252 13.81 1.17 2.59
C ILE A 252 14.11 -0.18 1.94
N ASP A 253 14.69 -1.09 2.71
CA ASP A 253 14.86 -2.49 2.33
C ASP A 253 13.48 -3.20 2.37
N PRO A 254 13.03 -3.84 1.28
CA PRO A 254 11.80 -4.64 1.23
C PRO A 254 11.67 -5.67 2.35
N ALA A 255 12.78 -6.20 2.88
CA ALA A 255 12.77 -7.12 4.00
C ALA A 255 12.19 -6.49 5.29
N MET A 256 12.35 -5.17 5.48
CA MET A 256 11.74 -4.44 6.60
C MET A 256 10.22 -4.36 6.51
N LEU A 257 9.66 -4.55 5.30
CA LEU A 257 8.22 -4.61 5.05
C LEU A 257 7.68 -6.05 5.11
N GLY A 258 8.52 -7.03 5.49
CA GLY A 258 8.16 -8.44 5.49
C GLY A 258 8.14 -9.09 4.10
N LEU A 259 8.61 -8.38 3.06
CA LEU A 259 8.59 -8.86 1.68
C LEU A 259 9.86 -9.67 1.38
N ARG A 260 9.73 -10.99 1.32
CA ARG A 260 10.82 -11.91 0.96
C ARG A 260 10.67 -12.39 -0.47
N ILE A 261 11.40 -11.76 -1.40
CA ILE A 261 11.42 -12.11 -2.82
C ILE A 261 12.57 -13.09 -3.07
N ARG A 262 12.27 -14.27 -3.62
CA ARG A 262 13.25 -15.32 -3.90
C ARG A 262 13.93 -15.08 -5.26
N GLU A 263 15.26 -15.17 -5.31
CA GLU A 263 16.00 -15.18 -6.58
C GLU A 263 16.19 -16.63 -7.10
N PRO A 264 16.09 -16.87 -8.43
CA PRO A 264 16.25 -18.21 -9.01
C PRO A 264 17.64 -18.82 -8.82
N THR A 265 18.68 -18.00 -8.74
CA THR A 265 20.06 -18.44 -8.53
C THR A 265 20.34 -18.61 -7.04
N GLY A 266 19.97 -19.77 -6.51
CA GLY A 266 20.48 -20.25 -5.24
C GLY A 266 21.97 -20.56 -5.34
N TYR A 267 22.84 -19.56 -5.34
CA TYR A 267 24.07 -19.71 -4.57
C TYR A 267 23.70 -19.31 -3.15
N GLN A 268 23.50 -20.33 -2.30
CA GLN A 268 23.53 -20.10 -0.87
C GLN A 268 24.92 -19.54 -0.54
N GLU A 269 25.04 -18.22 -0.40
CA GLU A 269 25.98 -17.73 0.59
C GLU A 269 25.50 -18.26 1.94
N LYS A 270 26.12 -19.35 2.39
CA LYS A 270 26.27 -19.63 3.82
C LYS A 270 26.95 -18.39 4.42
N GLY A 271 26.18 -17.36 4.78
CA GLY A 271 26.79 -16.08 5.11
C GLY A 271 25.87 -14.93 5.49
N ALA A 272 24.59 -15.16 5.78
CA ALA A 272 23.81 -14.16 6.52
C ALA A 272 22.78 -14.89 7.37
N ALA A 273 23.15 -15.08 8.63
CA ALA A 273 22.21 -15.49 9.65
C ALA A 273 20.98 -14.59 9.57
N ALA A 274 19.81 -15.20 9.47
CA ALA A 274 18.58 -14.54 9.89
C ALA A 274 18.82 -13.91 11.28
N PRO A 275 18.27 -12.73 11.61
CA PRO A 275 18.23 -12.28 12.99
C PRO A 275 17.22 -13.16 13.72
N THR A 276 17.64 -14.37 14.05
CA THR A 276 16.94 -15.27 14.97
C THR A 276 17.28 -14.77 16.37
N TYR A 277 16.42 -13.91 16.88
CA TYR A 277 16.05 -13.83 18.29
C TYR A 277 17.17 -14.16 19.30
N GLY A 278 18.11 -13.23 19.48
CA GLY A 278 19.04 -13.20 20.63
C GLY A 278 18.36 -12.98 22.00
N ALA A 279 17.03 -12.93 22.06
CA ALA A 279 16.27 -12.78 23.29
C ALA A 279 16.10 -14.10 24.07
N GLY A 280 16.12 -15.25 23.39
CA GLY A 280 15.91 -16.56 24.05
C GLY A 280 17.14 -17.09 24.79
N VAL A 281 18.33 -16.92 24.20
CA VAL A 281 19.58 -17.45 24.77
C VAL A 281 20.04 -16.58 25.94
N ASN A 282 19.98 -15.25 25.83
CA ASN A 282 20.35 -14.37 26.94
C ASN A 282 19.40 -14.49 28.13
N ASN A 283 18.09 -14.66 27.91
CA ASN A 283 17.15 -14.88 29.01
C ASN A 283 17.23 -16.29 29.60
N GLY A 284 17.44 -17.33 28.76
CA GLY A 284 17.57 -18.71 29.23
C GLY A 284 18.87 -18.94 30.01
N VAL A 285 19.99 -18.37 29.54
CA VAL A 285 21.28 -18.45 30.22
C VAL A 285 21.31 -17.55 31.46
N ASN A 286 20.82 -16.31 31.42
CA ASN A 286 20.76 -15.49 32.64
C ASN A 286 19.82 -16.08 33.69
N ASN A 287 18.61 -16.53 33.32
CA ASN A 287 17.69 -17.10 34.32
C ASN A 287 18.14 -18.48 34.80
N GLY A 288 18.69 -19.31 33.91
CA GLY A 288 19.19 -20.64 34.27
C GLY A 288 20.46 -20.59 35.13
N VAL A 289 21.39 -19.70 34.81
CA VAL A 289 22.65 -19.53 35.56
C VAL A 289 22.40 -18.75 36.84
N ASN A 290 21.63 -17.65 36.86
CA ASN A 290 21.32 -16.97 38.13
C ASN A 290 20.52 -17.87 39.06
N ASN A 291 19.41 -18.47 38.62
CA ASN A 291 18.61 -19.28 39.54
C ASN A 291 19.35 -20.58 39.90
N GLY A 292 19.98 -21.25 38.93
CA GLY A 292 20.67 -22.52 39.19
C GLY A 292 21.92 -22.39 40.05
N VAL A 293 22.76 -21.37 39.79
CA VAL A 293 23.99 -21.16 40.56
C VAL A 293 23.67 -20.49 41.88
N HIS A 294 22.80 -19.48 41.92
CA HIS A 294 22.46 -18.81 43.17
C HIS A 294 21.67 -19.73 44.10
N ASP A 295 20.68 -20.47 43.64
CA ASP A 295 19.93 -21.39 44.52
C ASP A 295 20.72 -22.67 44.82
N GLY A 296 21.45 -23.20 43.85
CA GLY A 296 22.23 -24.44 44.01
C GLY A 296 23.44 -24.26 44.91
N VAL A 297 24.24 -23.21 44.69
CA VAL A 297 25.43 -22.94 45.51
C VAL A 297 25.02 -22.41 46.87
N ASN A 298 24.08 -21.47 46.95
CA ASN A 298 23.74 -20.86 48.24
C ASN A 298 22.99 -21.84 49.15
N ASN A 299 22.08 -22.68 48.63
CA ASN A 299 21.44 -23.73 49.45
C ASN A 299 22.36 -24.93 49.68
N GLY A 300 23.11 -25.38 48.68
CA GLY A 300 23.98 -26.56 48.79
C GLY A 300 25.18 -26.32 49.71
N VAL A 301 25.85 -25.18 49.55
CA VAL A 301 27.03 -24.82 50.37
C VAL A 301 26.61 -24.37 51.75
N ASN A 302 25.57 -23.52 51.93
CA ASN A 302 25.14 -23.17 53.29
C ASN A 302 24.61 -24.40 54.04
N ASN A 303 23.74 -25.21 53.44
CA ASN A 303 23.21 -26.37 54.18
C ASN A 303 24.30 -27.43 54.39
N GLY A 304 25.19 -27.65 53.44
CA GLY A 304 26.27 -28.63 53.55
C GLY A 304 27.34 -28.23 54.56
N VAL A 305 27.81 -26.98 54.52
CA VAL A 305 28.83 -26.46 55.44
C VAL A 305 28.22 -26.26 56.83
N ASN A 306 27.03 -25.66 56.93
CA ASN A 306 26.43 -25.39 58.23
C ASN A 306 25.97 -26.70 58.89
N ASN A 307 25.38 -27.67 58.18
CA ASN A 307 25.05 -28.95 58.82
C ASN A 307 26.28 -29.85 59.01
N GLY A 308 27.23 -29.87 58.09
CA GLY A 308 28.40 -30.75 58.15
C GLY A 308 29.44 -30.30 59.17
N VAL A 309 29.83 -29.02 59.14
CA VAL A 309 30.82 -28.46 60.06
C VAL A 309 30.21 -28.29 61.44
N HIS A 310 28.99 -27.75 61.55
CA HIS A 310 28.41 -27.46 62.86
C HIS A 310 28.02 -28.74 63.61
N ASN A 311 27.50 -29.78 62.93
CA ASN A 311 27.22 -31.07 63.58
C ASN A 311 28.47 -31.94 63.72
N GLY A 312 29.36 -31.95 62.73
CA GLY A 312 30.58 -32.75 62.75
C GLY A 312 31.58 -32.27 63.81
N VAL A 313 31.77 -30.95 63.93
CA VAL A 313 32.67 -30.37 64.93
C VAL A 313 32.05 -30.44 66.32
N ASN A 314 30.76 -30.14 66.52
CA ASN A 314 30.15 -30.30 67.85
C ASN A 314 30.17 -31.74 68.33
N ASN A 315 29.84 -32.72 67.48
CA ASN A 315 29.81 -34.11 67.89
C ASN A 315 31.21 -34.69 68.07
N GLY A 316 32.17 -34.29 67.22
CA GLY A 316 33.57 -34.74 67.34
C GLY A 316 34.27 -34.17 68.56
N VAL A 317 34.08 -32.88 68.86
CA VAL A 317 34.70 -32.21 70.00
C VAL A 317 34.05 -32.66 71.32
N ASN A 318 32.72 -32.78 71.38
CA ASN A 318 32.05 -33.24 72.61
C ASN A 318 32.34 -34.71 72.92
N ASN A 319 32.36 -35.60 71.94
CA ASN A 319 32.69 -37.02 72.20
C ASN A 319 34.19 -37.26 72.44
N GLY A 320 35.07 -36.45 71.85
CA GLY A 320 36.52 -36.51 72.09
C GLY A 320 36.91 -35.96 73.46
N ALA A 321 36.24 -34.90 73.94
CA ALA A 321 36.49 -34.34 75.26
C ALA A 321 35.98 -35.23 76.41
N TYR A 322 34.88 -35.98 76.19
CA TYR A 322 34.33 -36.90 77.19
C TYR A 322 35.15 -38.18 77.38
N THR A 323 35.88 -38.63 76.36
CA THR A 323 36.71 -39.85 76.42
C THR A 323 38.17 -39.58 76.82
N GLY A 324 38.65 -38.35 76.70
CA GLY A 324 40.00 -37.94 77.11
C GLY A 324 40.14 -37.58 78.61
N THR A 325 39.05 -37.34 79.33
CA THR A 325 39.07 -36.85 80.72
C THR A 325 38.81 -37.93 81.77
N THR A 326 38.41 -39.15 81.40
CA THR A 326 38.25 -40.29 82.32
C THR A 326 39.48 -41.19 82.43
N GLY A 327 40.63 -40.73 81.93
CA GLY A 327 41.86 -41.52 81.82
C GLY A 327 43.06 -40.90 82.51
N THR A 328 42.92 -40.29 83.68
CA THR A 328 44.04 -40.07 84.63
C THR A 328 43.48 -39.48 85.92
N HIS A 329 43.41 -40.28 86.98
CA HIS A 329 43.99 -40.01 88.29
C HIS A 329 43.57 -41.13 89.26
N THR A 330 44.49 -42.07 89.42
CA THR A 330 44.60 -42.96 90.58
C THR A 330 44.95 -42.17 91.83
N ALA A 331 44.26 -42.45 92.93
CA ALA A 331 44.84 -42.63 94.27
C ALA A 331 43.93 -43.59 95.05
#